data_AF-A0A1I7X6P4-F1
#
_entry.id   AF-A0A1I7X6P4-F1
#
_cell.length_a   1.000
_cell.length_b   1.000
_cell.length_c   1.000
_cell.angle_alpha   90.00
_cell.angle_beta   90.00
_cell.angle_gamma   90.00
#
_symmetry.space_group_name_H-M   'P 1'
#
loop_
_entity.id
_entity.type
_entity.pdbx_description
1 polymer ?
#
loop_
_entity_poly.entity_id
_entity_poly.type
_entity_poly.pdbx_seq_one_letter_code
_entity_poly.pdbx_strand_id
1 'polypeptide(L)'
;MNKNIQQFCEVDPMEFFAFPPKVAPEPPPTLALSVVPPFAEFIEFGGASKHVLTNVGSARMAFKVKCSNNSFFKVSPVHSFLGSGASVDLQILRQEGPTRNDRLIIMYKEAKKGEKDPKKTFETKGEIAKKAIPLITRDVEEG
;
A
#
# COMPACT_ATOMS: atom_id res chain seq x y z
N MET A 1 -29.66 -68.14 -15.70
CA MET A 1 -29.00 -67.61 -14.48
C MET A 1 -28.16 -66.38 -14.80
N ASN A 2 -28.64 -65.20 -14.37
CA ASN A 2 -27.94 -64.06 -13.74
C ASN A 2 -26.46 -63.73 -14.07
N LYS A 3 -26.24 -62.48 -14.52
CA LYS A 3 -25.42 -61.38 -13.91
C LYS A 3 -25.23 -60.25 -14.95
N ASN A 4 -26.08 -59.21 -14.98
CA ASN A 4 -25.86 -57.89 -14.35
C ASN A 4 -24.37 -57.54 -14.16
N ILE A 5 -23.80 -56.80 -15.11
CA ILE A 5 -22.58 -56.02 -14.92
C ILE A 5 -22.98 -54.57 -15.15
N GLN A 6 -22.95 -53.85 -14.04
CA GLN A 6 -23.27 -52.44 -13.89
C GLN A 6 -22.25 -51.61 -14.66
N GLN A 7 -22.76 -50.79 -15.60
CA GLN A 7 -22.60 -49.34 -15.56
C GLN A 7 -21.22 -48.86 -15.09
N PHE A 8 -20.19 -49.08 -15.92
CA PHE A 8 -18.96 -48.32 -15.78
C PHE A 8 -19.27 -46.88 -16.21
N CYS A 9 -19.15 -45.98 -15.25
CA CYS A 9 -19.39 -44.56 -15.41
C CYS A 9 -18.58 -44.02 -16.59
N GLU A 10 -19.28 -43.53 -17.59
CA GLU A 10 -18.75 -42.71 -18.67
C GLU A 10 -18.42 -41.35 -18.06
N VAL A 11 -17.30 -41.28 -17.34
CA VAL A 11 -16.79 -40.02 -16.81
C VAL A 11 -16.17 -39.30 -18.00
N ASP A 12 -16.95 -38.38 -18.56
CA ASP A 12 -16.54 -37.54 -19.68
C ASP A 12 -15.25 -36.78 -19.30
N PRO A 13 -14.11 -37.02 -19.97
CA PRO A 13 -12.83 -36.41 -19.62
C PRO A 13 -12.82 -34.88 -19.83
N MET A 14 -13.88 -34.29 -20.40
CA MET A 14 -14.03 -32.83 -20.49
C MET A 14 -14.41 -32.14 -19.18
N GLU A 15 -14.96 -32.85 -18.18
CA GLU A 15 -15.29 -32.24 -16.88
C GLU A 15 -14.05 -31.81 -16.07
N PHE A 16 -12.86 -32.35 -16.39
CA PHE A 16 -11.61 -31.98 -15.72
C PHE A 16 -10.92 -30.74 -16.31
N PHE A 17 -11.40 -30.21 -17.44
CA PHE A 17 -10.89 -28.98 -18.06
C PHE A 17 -11.96 -27.89 -18.07
N ALA A 18 -12.70 -27.75 -16.97
CA ALA A 18 -13.32 -26.46 -16.68
C ALA A 18 -12.17 -25.46 -16.42
N PHE A 19 -11.73 -24.77 -17.48
CA PHE A 19 -10.91 -23.57 -17.33
C PHE A 19 -11.58 -22.71 -16.26
N PRO A 20 -10.84 -22.22 -15.24
CA PRO A 20 -11.43 -21.33 -14.27
C PRO A 20 -12.16 -20.22 -15.05
N PRO A 21 -13.40 -19.86 -14.67
CA PRO A 21 -14.13 -18.82 -15.36
C PRO A 21 -13.17 -17.64 -15.47
N LYS A 22 -12.97 -17.16 -16.70
CA LYS A 22 -12.10 -16.03 -17.00
C LYS A 22 -12.67 -14.86 -16.22
N VAL A 23 -12.21 -14.68 -14.97
CA VAL A 23 -12.63 -13.62 -14.08
C VAL A 23 -12.40 -12.36 -14.90
N ALA A 24 -13.50 -11.71 -15.30
CA ALA A 24 -13.41 -10.44 -16.00
C ALA A 24 -12.46 -9.58 -15.18
N PRO A 25 -11.44 -8.94 -15.78
CA PRO A 25 -10.52 -8.11 -15.02
C PRO A 25 -11.39 -7.14 -14.22
N GLU A 26 -11.38 -7.28 -12.89
CA GLU A 26 -12.15 -6.42 -12.02
C GLU A 26 -11.79 -4.98 -12.42
N PRO A 27 -12.78 -4.08 -12.53
CA PRO A 27 -12.50 -2.69 -12.90
C PRO A 27 -11.36 -2.20 -11.99
N PRO A 28 -10.26 -1.68 -12.58
CA PRO A 28 -9.07 -1.37 -11.80
C PRO A 28 -9.48 -0.47 -10.63
N PRO A 29 -9.03 -0.78 -9.41
CA PRO A 29 -9.41 0.00 -8.23
C PRO A 29 -9.14 1.47 -8.52
N THR A 30 -10.18 2.30 -8.40
CA THR A 30 -10.09 3.75 -8.64
C THR A 30 -8.99 4.38 -7.79
N LEU A 31 -8.78 3.84 -6.58
CA LEU A 31 -7.74 4.24 -5.64
C LEU A 31 -6.84 3.07 -5.26
N ALA A 32 -5.61 3.06 -5.76
CA ALA A 32 -4.61 2.09 -5.36
C ALA A 32 -3.23 2.75 -5.24
N LEU A 33 -2.61 2.59 -4.06
CA LEU A 33 -1.31 3.14 -3.72
C LEU A 33 -0.32 2.01 -3.44
N SER A 34 0.75 1.96 -4.23
CA SER A 34 1.90 1.09 -3.99
C SER A 34 2.97 1.87 -3.23
N VAL A 35 3.66 1.19 -2.30
CA VAL A 35 4.70 1.78 -1.46
C VAL A 35 5.92 0.85 -1.46
N VAL A 36 7.06 1.36 -1.90
CA VAL A 36 8.31 0.58 -2.02
C VAL A 36 9.48 1.39 -1.46
N PRO A 37 10.23 0.89 -0.46
CA PRO A 37 10.02 -0.37 0.26
C PRO A 37 8.80 -0.32 1.19
N PRO A 38 8.20 -1.47 1.57
CA PRO A 38 7.01 -1.52 2.41
C PRO A 38 7.29 -1.26 3.90
N PHE A 39 8.54 -1.30 4.32
CA PHE A 39 9.01 -1.00 5.68
C PHE A 39 10.30 -0.16 5.62
N ALA A 40 10.59 0.55 6.70
CA ALA A 40 11.81 1.33 6.86
C ALA A 40 12.61 0.82 8.05
N GLU A 41 13.93 0.73 7.91
CA GLU A 41 14.83 0.31 8.98
C GLU A 41 15.83 1.41 9.30
N PHE A 42 16.07 1.62 10.59
CA PHE A 42 16.98 2.63 11.09
C PHE A 42 17.83 2.08 12.24
N ILE A 43 18.91 2.79 12.56
CA ILE A 43 19.80 2.52 13.70
C ILE A 43 19.70 3.64 14.72
N GLU A 44 20.04 3.40 16.00
CA GLU A 44 20.01 4.35 17.12
C GLU A 44 20.61 5.74 16.82
N PHE A 45 21.70 5.77 16.05
CA PHE A 45 22.37 7.00 15.63
C PHE A 45 21.59 7.85 14.60
N GLY A 46 20.42 7.36 14.16
CA GLY A 46 19.57 7.99 13.16
C GLY A 46 19.67 7.33 11.80
N GLY A 47 19.18 8.02 10.77
CA GLY A 47 19.27 7.54 9.39
C GLY A 47 18.25 8.22 8.47
N ALA A 48 18.31 7.89 7.18
CA ALA A 48 17.35 8.34 6.20
C ALA A 48 16.87 7.16 5.35
N SER A 49 15.56 7.05 5.17
CA SER A 49 14.92 6.08 4.28
C SER A 49 14.14 6.81 3.20
N LYS A 50 14.22 6.31 1.97
CA LYS A 50 13.48 6.82 0.82
C LYS A 50 12.46 5.78 0.39
N HIS A 51 11.20 6.18 0.32
CA HIS A 51 10.10 5.36 -0.15
C HIS A 51 9.49 5.96 -1.40
N VAL A 52 9.21 5.14 -2.39
CA VAL A 52 8.51 5.52 -3.60
C VAL A 52 7.04 5.18 -3.39
N LEU A 53 6.20 6.20 -3.47
CA LEU A 53 4.76 6.12 -3.47
C LEU A 53 4.27 6.19 -4.90
N THR A 54 3.68 5.12 -5.42
CA THR A 54 3.19 5.06 -6.80
C THR A 54 1.67 4.90 -6.80
N ASN A 55 0.98 5.80 -7.49
CA ASN A 55 -0.44 5.65 -7.76
C ASN A 55 -0.63 4.66 -8.90
N VAL A 56 -1.06 3.45 -8.57
CA VAL A 56 -1.41 2.41 -9.54
C VAL A 56 -2.90 2.43 -9.89
N GLY A 57 -3.68 3.30 -9.24
CA GLY A 57 -5.08 3.56 -9.58
C GLY A 57 -5.24 4.47 -10.79
N SER A 58 -6.46 4.50 -11.32
CA SER A 58 -6.84 5.30 -12.50
C SER A 58 -7.26 6.74 -12.17
N ALA A 59 -7.51 7.06 -10.89
CA ALA A 59 -7.91 8.39 -10.44
C ALA A 59 -6.74 9.18 -9.82
N ARG A 60 -6.82 10.52 -9.89
CA ARG A 60 -5.90 11.40 -9.15
C ARG A 60 -6.22 11.33 -7.67
N MET A 61 -5.21 11.17 -6.82
CA MET A 61 -5.39 11.10 -5.37
C MET A 61 -4.59 12.17 -4.65
N ALA A 62 -5.06 12.54 -3.46
CA ALA A 62 -4.31 13.32 -2.47
C ALA A 62 -3.87 12.36 -1.38
N PHE A 63 -2.62 12.47 -0.93
CA PHE A 63 -2.14 11.73 0.24
C PHE A 63 -1.68 12.67 1.34
N LYS A 64 -1.81 12.19 2.57
CA LYS A 64 -1.34 12.80 3.81
C LYS A 64 -0.59 11.77 4.61
N VAL A 65 0.59 12.13 5.04
CA VAL A 65 1.43 11.28 5.88
C VAL A 65 1.31 11.70 7.33
N LYS A 66 1.13 10.72 8.21
CA LYS A 66 1.17 10.89 9.67
C LYS A 66 2.22 9.95 10.23
N CYS A 67 3.14 10.46 11.02
CA CYS A 67 4.03 9.63 11.80
C CYS A 67 3.45 9.45 13.22
N SER A 68 3.76 8.33 13.85
CA SER A 68 3.42 8.07 15.26
C SER A 68 4.23 8.94 16.21
N ASN A 69 5.49 9.24 15.84
CA ASN A 69 6.40 10.01 16.66
C ASN A 69 7.10 11.09 15.83
N ASN A 70 6.60 12.31 15.95
CA ASN A 70 7.13 13.46 15.19
C ASN A 70 8.35 14.09 15.84
N SER A 71 8.73 13.69 17.06
CA SER A 71 9.90 14.24 17.75
C SER A 71 11.21 13.69 17.17
N PHE A 72 11.23 12.42 16.77
CA PHE A 72 12.42 11.76 16.23
C PHE A 72 12.35 11.53 14.72
N PHE A 73 11.16 11.48 14.13
CA PHE A 73 10.99 11.26 12.70
C PHE A 73 10.51 12.51 11.98
N LYS A 74 11.29 12.93 10.98
CA LYS A 74 10.93 13.98 10.03
C LYS A 74 10.54 13.33 8.71
N VAL A 75 9.43 13.76 8.13
CA VAL A 75 8.90 13.20 6.89
C VAL A 75 8.65 14.33 5.88
N SER A 76 9.08 14.12 4.64
CA SER A 76 8.85 15.06 3.54
C SER A 76 8.59 14.30 2.24
N PRO A 77 7.52 14.60 1.47
CA PRO A 77 6.45 15.58 1.76
C PRO A 77 5.35 15.04 2.69
N VAL A 78 4.75 15.90 3.52
CA VAL A 78 3.64 15.50 4.43
C VAL A 78 2.30 15.46 3.72
N HIS A 79 2.06 16.36 2.77
CA HIS A 79 0.86 16.40 1.95
C HIS A 79 1.27 16.63 0.50
N SER A 80 0.75 15.83 -0.42
CA SER A 80 0.94 16.05 -1.84
C SER A 80 -0.16 15.39 -2.65
N PHE A 81 -0.21 15.71 -3.94
CA PHE A 81 -1.09 15.06 -4.90
C PHE A 81 -0.29 14.07 -5.73
N LEU A 82 -0.96 12.98 -6.08
CA LEU A 82 -0.43 11.94 -6.94
C LEU A 82 -1.39 11.74 -8.11
N GLY A 83 -0.92 12.02 -9.32
CA GLY A 83 -1.66 11.74 -10.55
C GLY A 83 -1.81 10.24 -10.78
N SER A 84 -2.73 9.83 -11.64
CA SER A 84 -2.82 8.43 -12.10
C SER A 84 -1.48 8.02 -12.73
N GLY A 85 -0.90 6.91 -12.29
CA GLY A 85 0.40 6.42 -12.76
C GLY A 85 1.62 7.24 -12.30
N ALA A 86 1.42 8.30 -11.50
CA ALA A 86 2.53 9.10 -11.00
C ALA A 86 3.17 8.47 -9.76
N SER A 87 4.47 8.69 -9.62
CA SER A 87 5.25 8.30 -8.45
C SER A 87 5.80 9.54 -7.75
N VAL A 88 5.91 9.47 -6.42
CA VAL A 88 6.54 10.51 -5.60
C VAL A 88 7.46 9.88 -4.58
N ASP A 89 8.57 10.56 -4.34
CA ASP A 89 9.53 10.16 -3.33
C ASP A 89 9.15 10.72 -1.95
N LEU A 90 9.01 9.83 -0.98
CA LEU A 90 8.81 10.13 0.42
C LEU A 90 10.13 9.89 1.18
N GLN A 91 10.70 10.95 1.71
CA GLN A 91 11.87 10.89 2.58
C GLN A 91 11.45 10.83 4.04
N ILE A 92 12.02 9.89 4.77
CA ILE A 92 11.87 9.71 6.20
C ILE A 92 13.25 9.84 6.82
N LEU A 93 13.45 10.85 7.66
CA LEU A 93 14.68 11.05 8.43
C LEU A 93 14.41 10.71 9.88
N ARG A 94 15.22 9.82 10.45
CA ARG A 94 15.25 9.51 11.88
C ARG A 94 16.42 10.27 12.52
N GLN A 95 16.13 10.99 13.59
CA GLN A 95 17.14 11.60 14.46
C GLN A 95 17.64 10.57 15.47
N GLU A 96 18.82 10.83 16.04
CA GLU A 96 19.36 10.04 17.14
C GLU A 96 18.34 9.94 18.29
N GLY A 97 18.17 8.75 18.85
CA GLY A 97 17.17 8.53 19.88
C GLY A 97 16.90 7.06 20.19
N PRO A 98 16.02 6.80 21.18
CA PRO A 98 15.80 5.47 21.71
C PRO A 98 15.24 4.54 20.64
N THR A 99 15.67 3.27 20.68
CA THR A 99 15.10 2.20 19.86
C THR A 99 13.64 1.98 20.24
N ARG A 100 12.75 2.39 19.34
CA ARG A 100 11.32 2.17 19.44
C ARG A 100 10.77 1.73 18.09
N ASN A 101 9.74 0.89 18.15
CA ASN A 101 8.95 0.48 17.00
C ASN A 101 7.89 1.55 16.75
N ASP A 102 8.12 2.34 15.71
CA ASP A 102 7.20 3.37 15.27
C ASP A 102 6.50 2.92 13.98
N ARG A 103 5.47 3.65 13.58
CA ARG A 103 4.75 3.44 12.33
C ARG A 103 4.39 4.76 11.67
N LEU A 104 4.45 4.76 10.35
CA LEU A 104 4.03 5.87 9.51
C LEU A 104 2.77 5.46 8.76
N ILE A 105 1.71 6.27 8.87
CA ILE A 105 0.41 6.02 8.25
C ILE A 105 0.23 7.02 7.12
N ILE A 106 0.11 6.49 5.91
CA ILE A 106 -0.22 7.24 4.70
C ILE A 106 -1.73 7.12 4.50
N MET A 107 -2.43 8.23 4.65
CA MET A 107 -3.85 8.35 4.35
C MET A 107 -3.98 8.91 2.94
N TYR A 108 -4.74 8.29 2.07
CA TYR A 108 -4.93 8.75 0.70
C TYR A 108 -6.39 8.64 0.30
N LYS A 109 -6.83 9.56 -0.56
CA LYS A 109 -8.21 9.59 -1.06
C LYS A 109 -8.30 10.29 -2.40
N GLU A 110 -9.39 10.07 -3.11
CA GLU A 110 -9.60 10.64 -4.44
C GLU A 110 -9.66 12.17 -4.41
N ALA A 111 -8.93 12.81 -5.32
CA ALA A 111 -8.86 14.25 -5.45
C ALA A 111 -9.60 14.73 -6.70
N LYS A 112 -10.50 15.70 -6.52
CA LYS A 112 -11.18 16.34 -7.65
C LYS A 112 -10.19 17.15 -8.50
N LYS A 113 -10.40 17.17 -9.82
CA LYS A 113 -9.49 17.75 -10.83
C LYS A 113 -9.28 19.29 -10.75
N GLY A 114 -9.84 19.97 -9.75
CA GLY A 114 -9.71 21.42 -9.54
C GLY A 114 -9.08 21.86 -8.21
N GLU A 115 -8.79 20.94 -7.30
CA GLU A 115 -8.19 21.32 -6.02
C GLU A 115 -6.67 21.54 -6.12
N LYS A 116 -6.23 22.70 -5.62
CA LYS A 116 -4.82 23.08 -5.48
C LYS A 116 -4.25 22.77 -4.09
N ASP A 117 -5.12 22.60 -3.09
CA ASP A 117 -4.72 22.37 -1.70
C ASP A 117 -5.05 20.93 -1.27
N PRO A 118 -4.05 20.06 -1.03
CA PRO A 118 -4.32 18.69 -0.61
C PRO A 118 -5.00 18.62 0.76
N LYS A 119 -4.81 19.64 1.61
CA LYS A 119 -5.51 19.74 2.91
C LYS A 119 -7.03 19.88 2.76
N LYS A 120 -7.50 20.74 1.84
CA LYS A 120 -8.94 20.97 1.62
C LYS A 120 -9.64 19.71 1.10
N THR A 121 -8.91 18.93 0.29
CA THR A 121 -9.35 17.61 -0.12
C THR A 121 -9.73 16.82 1.12
N PHE A 122 -8.83 16.67 2.11
CA PHE A 122 -9.08 15.90 3.34
C PHE A 122 -10.19 16.44 4.26
N GLU A 123 -10.59 17.70 4.16
CA GLU A 123 -11.74 18.25 4.90
C GLU A 123 -13.09 17.80 4.33
N THR A 124 -13.11 17.46 3.03
CA THR A 124 -14.31 16.94 2.36
C THR A 124 -14.58 15.49 2.78
N LYS A 125 -15.84 15.17 3.12
CA LYS A 125 -16.31 13.79 3.37
C LYS A 125 -16.04 12.92 2.13
N GLY A 126 -15.38 11.79 2.33
CA GLY A 126 -15.05 10.82 1.27
C GLY A 126 -14.31 9.62 1.84
N GLU A 127 -14.07 8.60 1.01
CA GLU A 127 -13.42 7.37 1.45
C GLU A 127 -11.92 7.54 1.74
N ILE A 128 -11.63 7.32 3.03
CA ILE A 128 -10.38 7.24 3.79
C ILE A 128 -9.46 6.03 3.59
N ALA A 129 -8.77 5.82 2.47
CA ALA A 129 -7.85 4.69 2.40
C ALA A 129 -6.55 4.95 3.19
N LYS A 130 -5.99 3.90 3.83
CA LYS A 130 -4.81 4.02 4.70
C LYS A 130 -3.81 2.91 4.40
N LYS A 131 -2.52 3.26 4.36
CA LYS A 131 -1.40 2.32 4.28
C LYS A 131 -0.42 2.62 5.42
N ALA A 132 0.03 1.60 6.13
CA ALA A 132 1.03 1.75 7.18
C ALA A 132 2.39 1.26 6.67
N ILE A 133 3.44 2.01 6.98
CA ILE A 133 4.84 1.64 6.85
C ILE A 133 5.38 1.46 8.28
N PRO A 134 5.78 0.25 8.69
CA PRO A 134 6.46 0.07 9.96
C PRO A 134 7.86 0.70 9.89
N LEU A 135 8.21 1.43 10.95
CA LEU A 135 9.52 2.03 11.15
C LEU A 135 10.23 1.21 12.24
N ILE A 136 11.16 0.38 11.81
CA ILE A 136 11.91 -0.52 12.67
C ILE A 136 13.21 0.18 13.04
N THR A 137 13.50 0.24 14.32
CA THR A 137 14.83 0.63 14.80
C THR A 137 15.56 -0.60 15.29
N ARG A 138 16.84 -0.73 14.97
CA ARG A 138 17.73 -1.74 15.54
C ARG A 138 18.82 -1.06 16.38
N ASP A 139 19.16 -1.69 17.50
CA ASP A 139 20.34 -1.33 18.29
C ASP A 139 21.61 -1.77 17.56
N VAL A 140 22.64 -0.94 17.58
CA VAL A 140 23.96 -1.32 17.05
C VAL A 140 24.75 -1.85 18.22
N GLU A 141 24.74 -3.17 18.41
CA GLU A 141 25.67 -3.80 19.35
C GLU A 141 27.09 -3.62 18.80
N GLU A 142 27.87 -2.72 19.39
CA GLU A 142 29.32 -2.63 19.14
C GLU A 142 29.95 -3.95 19.63
N GLY A 143 30.40 -4.76 18.67
CA GLY A 143 31.18 -5.98 18.91
C GLY A 143 32.67 -5.72 19.00
#